data_AF-A0A6I9RH33-F1
#
_entry.id   AF-A0A6I9RH33-F1
#
_cell.length_a   1.000
_cell.length_b   1.000
_cell.length_c   1.000
_cell.angle_alpha   90.00
_cell.angle_beta   90.00
_cell.angle_gamma   90.00
#
_symmetry.space_group_name_H-M   'P 1'
#
loop_
_entity.id
_entity.type
_entity.pdbx_description
1 polymer ?
#
loop_
_entity_poly.entity_id
_entity_poly.type
_entity_poly.pdbx_seq_one_letter_code
_entity_poly.pdbx_strand_id
1 'polypeptide(L)'
;MDSGDSSHSLLSGRHSEMGSHYIVESGIYMSSFAAAIFVAALVTIGVLLLTLLIALTVMLESCQSSHSGVFEQVRTSDQDDYCNTFAFHAELNNLEADEFPTICKQHTLQYINKGRFLRELNLTVQVAESYFSTMTPSNDGLDVILMDVDDIFLLEIAYNGSSALHWSNEDENMRHLVHMIVSRLLIKLQASSWSVSFFTRRSMRNKNATIASLTSAGYGEWFSLIMRSDDELLMENWEYISGRRMQLRDQGFRIASVISSRMDALQGPCLGKRNFKLASPIYYKV
;
A
#
# COMPACT_ATOMS: atom_id res chain seq x y z
N MET A 1 -65.53 -129.11 -7.91
CA MET A 1 -66.97 -128.95 -7.67
C MET A 1 -67.23 -127.46 -7.64
N ASP A 2 -67.76 -126.99 -8.78
CA ASP A 2 -68.83 -126.02 -8.95
C ASP A 2 -68.93 -124.76 -8.08
N SER A 3 -69.11 -123.68 -8.85
CA SER A 3 -70.03 -122.56 -8.60
C SER A 3 -69.57 -121.55 -7.55
N GLY A 4 -69.47 -120.26 -7.87
CA GLY A 4 -70.52 -119.43 -8.49
C GLY A 4 -70.84 -118.38 -7.43
N ASP A 5 -70.27 -117.18 -7.58
CA ASP A 5 -70.98 -115.97 -7.99
C ASP A 5 -71.63 -115.22 -6.82
N SER A 6 -71.29 -113.94 -6.65
CA SER A 6 -72.24 -112.83 -6.47
C SER A 6 -71.55 -111.58 -5.89
N SER A 7 -71.93 -110.46 -6.48
CA SER A 7 -71.36 -109.11 -6.34
C SER A 7 -72.23 -108.19 -5.46
N HIS A 8 -71.70 -106.99 -5.21
CA HIS A 8 -72.29 -105.74 -4.67
C HIS A 8 -72.08 -105.54 -3.14
N SER A 9 -71.60 -104.40 -2.61
CA SER A 9 -71.87 -102.98 -2.97
C SER A 9 -70.89 -102.00 -2.28
N LEU A 10 -70.90 -100.74 -2.77
CA LEU A 10 -70.57 -99.44 -2.09
C LEU A 10 -69.25 -98.71 -2.44
N LEU A 11 -69.37 -97.81 -3.43
CA LEU A 11 -69.03 -96.38 -3.42
C LEU A 11 -67.98 -95.86 -2.42
N SER A 12 -66.93 -95.22 -2.95
CA SER A 12 -66.55 -93.81 -2.72
C SER A 12 -65.05 -93.60 -2.96
N GLY A 13 -64.66 -92.52 -3.64
CA GLY A 13 -63.28 -92.05 -3.63
C GLY A 13 -62.75 -91.53 -4.96
N ARG A 14 -63.26 -90.36 -5.37
CA ARG A 14 -62.79 -89.54 -6.48
C ARG A 14 -61.57 -88.70 -6.02
N HIS A 15 -60.84 -88.17 -7.00
CA HIS A 15 -59.93 -87.00 -6.97
C HIS A 15 -58.46 -87.28 -6.61
N SER A 16 -57.46 -86.68 -7.26
CA SER A 16 -57.36 -85.80 -8.44
C SER A 16 -55.88 -85.47 -8.58
N GLU A 17 -55.36 -85.48 -9.80
CA GLU A 17 -53.96 -85.25 -10.11
C GLU A 17 -53.47 -83.85 -9.75
N MET A 18 -52.23 -83.84 -9.26
CA MET A 18 -51.45 -82.75 -8.72
C MET A 18 -50.94 -81.83 -9.84
N GLY A 19 -51.22 -80.54 -9.74
CA GLY A 19 -50.61 -79.52 -10.59
C GLY A 19 -50.56 -78.19 -9.85
N SER A 20 -49.48 -77.96 -9.10
CA SER A 20 -49.24 -76.67 -8.47
C SER A 20 -47.87 -76.13 -8.86
N HIS A 21 -47.87 -75.07 -9.65
CA HIS A 21 -46.72 -74.19 -9.87
C HIS A 21 -46.68 -73.17 -8.72
N TYR A 22 -45.73 -73.34 -7.81
CA TYR A 22 -45.30 -72.27 -6.91
C TYR A 22 -43.91 -71.80 -7.36
N ILE A 23 -43.78 -70.48 -7.52
CA ILE A 23 -42.55 -69.78 -7.87
C ILE A 23 -41.53 -70.04 -6.75
N VAL A 24 -40.40 -70.67 -7.09
CA VAL A 24 -39.27 -70.77 -6.18
C VAL A 24 -38.63 -69.38 -6.14
N GLU A 25 -39.02 -68.57 -5.16
CA GLU A 25 -38.23 -67.40 -4.79
C GLU A 25 -36.86 -67.92 -4.36
N SER A 26 -35.84 -67.66 -5.20
CA SER A 26 -34.47 -68.11 -4.93
C SER A 26 -33.89 -67.25 -3.81
N GLY A 27 -34.34 -67.53 -2.58
CA GLY A 27 -33.75 -66.95 -1.37
C GLY A 27 -32.34 -67.50 -1.22
N ILE A 28 -31.35 -66.62 -1.21
CA ILE A 28 -29.98 -66.98 -0.83
C ILE A 28 -30.01 -67.28 0.66
N TYR A 29 -30.12 -68.56 1.03
CA TYR A 29 -30.02 -69.00 2.41
C TYR A 29 -28.55 -68.93 2.85
N MET A 30 -28.16 -67.78 3.38
CA MET A 30 -26.85 -67.59 3.98
C MET A 30 -26.87 -68.11 5.42
N SER A 31 -25.90 -68.94 5.80
CA SER A 31 -25.80 -69.39 7.19
C SER A 31 -25.60 -68.17 8.12
N SER A 32 -26.11 -68.25 9.35
CA SER A 32 -25.97 -67.16 10.34
C SER A 32 -24.50 -66.73 10.51
N PHE A 33 -23.56 -67.68 10.41
CA PHE A 33 -22.13 -67.42 10.45
C PHE A 33 -21.63 -66.62 9.23
N ALA A 34 -22.06 -66.98 8.02
CA ALA A 34 -21.68 -66.27 6.79
C ALA A 34 -22.29 -64.85 6.73
N ALA A 35 -23.51 -64.68 7.22
CA ALA A 35 -24.13 -63.36 7.34
C ALA A 35 -23.38 -62.45 8.31
N ALA A 36 -22.91 -62.98 9.45
CA ALA A 36 -22.10 -62.24 10.40
C ALA A 36 -20.75 -61.79 9.81
N ILE A 37 -20.08 -62.66 9.03
CA ILE A 37 -18.84 -62.31 8.33
C ILE A 37 -19.07 -61.20 7.31
N PHE A 38 -20.14 -61.29 6.53
CA PHE A 38 -20.47 -60.28 5.51
C PHE A 38 -20.75 -58.92 6.13
N VAL A 39 -21.54 -58.87 7.21
CA VAL A 39 -21.81 -57.62 7.95
C VAL A 39 -20.54 -57.05 8.56
N ALA A 40 -19.69 -57.89 9.16
CA ALA A 40 -18.41 -57.44 9.70
C ALA A 40 -17.48 -56.87 8.61
N ALA A 41 -17.45 -57.48 7.42
CA ALA A 41 -16.70 -56.98 6.27
C ALA A 41 -17.22 -55.61 5.79
N LEU A 42 -18.54 -55.43 5.69
CA LEU A 42 -19.12 -54.14 5.30
C LEU A 42 -18.84 -53.04 6.33
N VAL A 43 -18.94 -53.35 7.63
CA VAL A 43 -18.64 -52.40 8.70
C VAL A 43 -17.16 -51.99 8.65
N THR A 44 -16.24 -52.94 8.48
CA THR A 44 -14.80 -52.64 8.41
C THR A 44 -14.44 -51.79 7.20
N ILE A 45 -15.02 -52.08 6.02
CA ILE A 45 -14.85 -51.26 4.82
C ILE A 45 -15.45 -49.86 5.04
N GLY A 46 -16.63 -49.76 5.65
CA GLY A 46 -17.27 -48.49 5.96
C GLY A 46 -16.43 -47.61 6.90
N VAL A 47 -15.87 -48.21 7.95
CA VAL A 47 -14.95 -47.53 8.86
C VAL A 47 -13.68 -47.08 8.11
N LEU A 48 -13.11 -47.94 7.26
CA LEU A 48 -11.91 -47.61 6.50
C LEU A 48 -12.15 -46.41 5.56
N LEU A 49 -13.27 -46.41 4.82
CA LEU A 49 -13.65 -45.31 3.94
C LEU A 49 -13.90 -44.01 4.71
N LEU A 50 -14.55 -44.09 5.88
CA LEU A 50 -14.78 -42.93 6.74
C LEU A 50 -13.45 -42.37 7.28
N THR A 51 -12.53 -43.22 7.72
CA THR A 51 -11.20 -42.79 8.17
C THR A 51 -10.38 -42.15 7.05
N LEU A 52 -10.47 -42.69 5.83
CA LEU A 52 -9.83 -42.11 4.64
C LEU A 52 -10.41 -40.73 4.32
N LEU A 53 -11.75 -40.59 4.37
CA LEU A 53 -12.41 -39.31 4.15
C LEU A 53 -11.98 -38.27 5.19
N ILE A 54 -11.97 -38.64 6.47
CA ILE A 54 -11.54 -37.74 7.55
C ILE A 54 -10.06 -37.34 7.38
N ALA A 55 -9.18 -38.30 7.08
CA ALA A 55 -7.77 -38.03 6.84
C ALA A 55 -7.58 -37.09 5.64
N LEU A 56 -8.33 -37.31 4.55
CA LEU A 56 -8.28 -36.46 3.37
C LEU A 56 -8.79 -35.05 3.66
N THR A 57 -9.88 -34.89 4.40
CA THR A 57 -10.41 -33.57 4.77
C THR A 57 -9.44 -32.80 5.65
N VAL A 58 -8.81 -33.47 6.64
CA VAL A 58 -7.82 -32.85 7.52
C VAL A 58 -6.56 -32.45 6.75
N MET A 59 -6.10 -33.31 5.82
CA MET A 59 -4.97 -32.98 4.94
C MET A 59 -5.27 -31.80 4.02
N LEU A 60 -6.49 -31.74 3.45
CA LEU A 60 -6.91 -30.64 2.59
C LEU A 60 -6.98 -29.31 3.35
N GLU A 61 -7.54 -29.33 4.56
CA GLU A 61 -7.65 -28.16 5.44
C GLU A 61 -6.29 -27.69 5.95
N SER A 62 -5.38 -28.64 6.23
CA SER A 62 -3.99 -28.34 6.60
C SER A 62 -3.20 -27.73 5.43
N CYS A 63 -3.42 -28.19 4.19
CA CYS A 63 -2.81 -27.59 3.01
C CYS A 63 -3.36 -26.18 2.76
N GLN A 64 -4.68 -26.00 2.85
CA GLN A 64 -5.31 -24.70 2.59
C GLN A 64 -4.90 -23.65 3.65
N SER A 65 -4.89 -24.01 4.93
CA SER A 65 -4.41 -23.14 6.01
C SER A 65 -2.93 -22.79 5.89
N SER A 66 -2.09 -23.72 5.41
CA SER A 66 -0.65 -23.47 5.22
C SER A 66 -0.33 -22.56 4.03
N HIS A 67 -1.17 -22.49 3.00
CA HIS A 67 -0.89 -21.73 1.77
C HIS A 67 -1.67 -20.41 1.65
N SER A 68 -2.81 -20.26 2.33
CA SER A 68 -3.58 -19.01 2.32
C SER A 68 -2.77 -17.81 2.82
N GLY A 69 -2.00 -17.96 3.90
CA GLY A 69 -1.18 -16.87 4.44
C GLY A 69 0.00 -16.50 3.54
N VAL A 70 0.60 -17.47 2.84
CA VAL A 70 1.73 -17.24 1.93
C VAL A 70 1.27 -16.51 0.67
N PHE A 71 0.11 -16.88 0.11
CA PHE A 71 -0.41 -16.26 -1.10
C PHE A 71 -0.91 -14.83 -0.86
N GLU A 72 -1.50 -14.57 0.31
CA GLU A 72 -1.88 -13.21 0.72
C GLU A 72 -0.64 -12.33 0.94
N GLN A 73 0.41 -12.87 1.57
CA GLN A 73 1.68 -12.16 1.75
C GLN A 73 2.36 -11.83 0.41
N VAL A 74 2.41 -12.76 -0.55
CA VAL A 74 2.98 -12.51 -1.90
C VAL A 74 2.17 -11.44 -2.63
N ARG A 75 0.84 -11.50 -2.60
CA ARG A 75 -0.02 -10.47 -3.22
C ARG A 75 0.17 -9.09 -2.61
N THR A 76 0.32 -9.00 -1.29
CA THR A 76 0.62 -7.73 -0.62
C THR A 76 2.00 -7.18 -1.00
N SER A 77 2.99 -8.07 -1.20
CA SER A 77 4.33 -7.67 -1.63
C SER A 77 4.33 -7.11 -3.06
N ASP A 78 3.67 -7.79 -4.00
CA ASP A 78 3.62 -7.33 -5.40
C ASP A 78 2.92 -5.97 -5.54
N GLN A 79 1.86 -5.75 -4.74
CA GLN A 79 1.15 -4.47 -4.70
C GLN A 79 2.02 -3.36 -4.08
N ASP A 80 2.74 -3.66 -3.00
CA ASP A 80 3.68 -2.70 -2.39
C ASP A 80 4.80 -2.33 -3.36
N ASP A 81 5.35 -3.29 -4.10
CA ASP A 81 6.41 -3.06 -5.10
C ASP A 81 5.91 -2.20 -6.27
N TYR A 82 4.69 -2.47 -6.77
CA TYR A 82 4.04 -1.63 -7.76
C TYR A 82 3.86 -0.19 -7.24
N CYS A 83 3.35 -0.02 -6.02
CA CYS A 83 3.09 1.29 -5.46
C CYS A 83 4.37 2.08 -5.15
N ASN A 84 5.42 1.42 -4.66
CA ASN A 84 6.75 2.04 -4.51
C ASN A 84 7.30 2.50 -5.87
N THR A 85 7.18 1.65 -6.90
CA THR A 85 7.64 1.97 -8.25
C THR A 85 6.85 3.13 -8.84
N PHE A 86 5.52 3.12 -8.68
CA PHE A 86 4.66 4.21 -9.13
C PHE A 86 5.01 5.51 -8.41
N ALA A 87 5.20 5.48 -7.08
CA ALA A 87 5.59 6.66 -6.30
C ALA A 87 6.87 7.29 -6.84
N PHE A 88 7.88 6.47 -7.15
CA PHE A 88 9.13 6.93 -7.74
C PHE A 88 8.91 7.62 -9.09
N HIS A 89 8.12 7.02 -9.98
CA HIS A 89 7.77 7.64 -11.26
C HIS A 89 6.92 8.91 -11.10
N ALA A 90 6.03 8.94 -10.11
CA ALA A 90 5.24 10.11 -9.77
C ALA A 90 6.14 11.28 -9.33
N GLU A 91 7.15 10.99 -8.50
CA GLU A 91 8.14 12.00 -8.11
C GLU A 91 8.89 12.54 -9.32
N LEU A 92 9.45 11.66 -10.15
CA LEU A 92 10.26 12.03 -11.31
C LEU A 92 9.50 12.88 -12.34
N ASN A 93 8.22 12.57 -12.54
CA ASN A 93 7.38 13.25 -13.54
C ASN A 93 6.52 14.36 -12.93
N ASN A 94 6.68 14.63 -11.63
CA ASN A 94 5.89 15.64 -10.91
C ASN A 94 4.38 15.43 -11.10
N LEU A 95 3.92 14.18 -10.93
CA LEU A 95 2.50 13.84 -10.98
C LEU A 95 1.78 14.37 -9.75
N GLU A 96 0.51 14.76 -9.95
CA GLU A 96 -0.37 15.22 -8.89
C GLU A 96 -1.02 14.03 -8.14
N ALA A 97 -1.54 14.29 -6.94
CA ALA A 97 -2.01 13.22 -6.06
C ALA A 97 -3.25 12.47 -6.58
N ASP A 98 -4.04 13.08 -7.45
CA ASP A 98 -5.21 12.48 -8.10
C ASP A 98 -4.83 11.51 -9.23
N GLU A 99 -3.60 11.58 -9.75
CA GLU A 99 -3.06 10.63 -10.71
C GLU A 99 -2.60 9.33 -10.04
N PHE A 100 -2.57 9.28 -8.71
CA PHE A 100 -2.13 8.10 -7.97
C PHE A 100 -3.16 6.97 -8.02
N PRO A 101 -2.77 5.73 -8.38
CA PRO A 101 -3.68 4.60 -8.44
C PRO A 101 -4.38 4.36 -7.10
N THR A 102 -5.69 4.16 -7.13
CA THR A 102 -6.50 3.92 -5.92
C THR A 102 -6.02 2.72 -5.11
N ILE A 103 -5.46 1.70 -5.79
CA ILE A 103 -4.83 0.52 -5.18
C ILE A 103 -3.66 0.88 -4.25
N CYS A 104 -3.04 2.05 -4.43
CA CYS A 104 -1.92 2.53 -3.63
C CYS A 104 -2.32 3.41 -2.44
N LYS A 105 -3.61 3.75 -2.27
CA LYS A 105 -4.06 4.59 -1.14
C LYS A 105 -3.64 4.03 0.23
N GLN A 106 -3.70 2.71 0.41
CA GLN A 106 -3.29 2.09 1.68
C GLN A 106 -1.76 2.10 1.85
N HIS A 107 -1.01 1.90 0.77
CA HIS A 107 0.44 1.97 0.77
C HIS A 107 0.94 3.35 1.21
N THR A 108 0.30 4.38 0.66
CA THR A 108 0.47 5.79 1.03
C THR A 108 0.27 6.05 2.53
N LEU A 109 -0.85 5.59 3.09
CA LEU A 109 -1.12 5.78 4.52
C LEU A 109 -0.06 5.09 5.38
N GLN A 110 0.41 3.92 4.95
CA GLN A 110 1.49 3.21 5.65
C GLN A 110 2.85 3.92 5.55
N TYR A 111 3.17 4.54 4.41
CA TYR A 111 4.39 5.33 4.23
C TYR A 111 4.52 6.43 5.30
N ILE A 112 3.40 7.10 5.56
CA ILE A 112 3.28 8.17 6.54
C ILE A 112 3.20 7.59 7.97
N ASN A 113 2.22 6.74 8.25
CA ASN A 113 1.89 6.28 9.60
C ASN A 113 2.94 5.34 10.20
N LYS A 114 3.66 4.57 9.39
CA LYS A 114 4.76 3.70 9.87
C LYS A 114 6.08 4.46 10.03
N GLY A 115 6.09 5.79 9.85
CA GLY A 115 7.26 6.64 10.06
C GLY A 115 8.34 6.54 8.98
N ARG A 116 8.07 5.87 7.84
CA ARG A 116 9.03 5.78 6.72
C ARG A 116 9.32 7.16 6.16
N PHE A 117 8.30 7.97 5.94
CA PHE A 117 8.41 9.37 5.52
C PHE A 117 9.40 10.17 6.40
N LEU A 118 9.18 10.19 7.72
CA LEU A 118 10.04 10.94 8.65
C LEU A 118 11.48 10.44 8.64
N ARG A 119 11.67 9.12 8.52
CA ARG A 119 12.99 8.52 8.42
C ARG A 119 13.72 8.97 7.15
N GLU A 120 13.04 8.91 6.00
CA GLU A 120 13.60 9.34 4.72
C GLU A 120 13.91 10.84 4.72
N LEU A 121 12.99 11.67 5.22
CA LEU A 121 13.23 13.11 5.37
C LEU A 121 14.48 13.38 6.21
N ASN A 122 14.61 12.72 7.37
CA ASN A 122 15.76 12.89 8.26
C ASN A 122 17.07 12.44 7.59
N LEU A 123 17.05 11.32 6.84
CA LEU A 123 18.22 10.84 6.11
C LEU A 123 18.63 11.83 5.01
N THR A 124 17.68 12.33 4.21
CA THR A 124 18.00 13.31 3.17
C THR A 124 18.56 14.60 3.76
N VAL A 125 17.99 15.07 4.88
CA VAL A 125 18.55 16.22 5.60
C VAL A 125 19.98 15.93 6.07
N GLN A 126 20.27 14.76 6.63
CA GLN A 126 21.64 14.40 7.05
C GLN A 126 22.61 14.37 5.86
N VAL A 127 22.17 13.87 4.70
CA VAL A 127 22.98 13.90 3.46
C VAL A 127 23.29 15.33 3.03
N ALA A 128 22.31 16.23 3.11
CA ALA A 128 22.52 17.65 2.82
C ALA A 128 23.49 18.28 3.84
N GLU A 129 23.26 18.10 5.13
CA GLU A 129 24.13 18.62 6.20
C GLU A 129 25.58 18.15 6.04
N SER A 130 25.79 16.86 5.76
CA SER A 130 27.12 16.30 5.55
C SER A 130 27.82 16.87 4.32
N TYR A 131 27.07 17.30 3.31
CA TYR A 131 27.66 17.99 2.16
C TYR A 131 28.06 19.41 2.51
N PHE A 132 27.16 20.18 3.14
CA PHE A 132 27.44 21.57 3.50
C PHE A 132 28.51 21.73 4.56
N SER A 133 28.71 20.75 5.46
CA SER A 133 29.80 20.79 6.44
C SER A 133 31.19 20.75 5.83
N THR A 134 31.32 20.32 4.56
CA THR A 134 32.59 20.27 3.83
C THR A 134 32.85 21.51 2.97
N MET A 135 31.95 22.49 3.01
CA MET A 135 31.98 23.67 2.17
C MET A 135 31.89 24.94 3.00
N THR A 136 32.50 26.01 2.51
CA THR A 136 32.42 27.34 3.09
C THR A 136 31.97 28.32 2.00
N PRO A 137 30.94 29.15 2.26
CA PRO A 137 30.59 30.21 1.34
C PRO A 137 31.71 31.25 1.26
N SER A 138 31.74 32.01 0.17
CA SER A 138 32.64 33.14 0.03
C SER A 138 32.20 34.29 0.93
N ASN A 139 33.15 35.14 1.33
CA ASN A 139 32.90 36.25 2.25
C ASN A 139 32.14 37.44 1.64
N ASP A 140 31.74 37.38 0.36
CA ASP A 140 30.99 38.44 -0.33
C ASP A 140 29.47 38.31 -0.16
N GLY A 141 28.98 37.23 0.47
CA GLY A 141 27.56 36.97 0.69
C GLY A 141 26.76 36.61 -0.56
N LEU A 142 27.43 36.38 -1.70
CA LEU A 142 26.79 36.11 -2.99
C LEU A 142 26.53 34.61 -3.23
N ASP A 143 27.03 33.73 -2.36
CA ASP A 143 26.74 32.30 -2.41
C ASP A 143 25.39 31.99 -1.74
N VAL A 144 24.40 31.62 -2.54
CA VAL A 144 23.01 31.46 -2.12
C VAL A 144 22.56 30.01 -2.18
N ILE A 145 21.84 29.57 -1.14
CA ILE A 145 21.07 28.32 -1.13
C ILE A 145 19.60 28.66 -1.34
N LEU A 146 18.99 28.03 -2.34
CA LEU A 146 17.56 28.18 -2.61
C LEU A 146 16.79 27.05 -1.92
N MET A 147 15.83 27.39 -1.08
CA MET A 147 15.03 26.43 -0.33
C MET A 147 13.53 26.62 -0.59
N ASP A 148 12.88 25.55 -1.02
CA ASP A 148 11.44 25.51 -1.31
C ASP A 148 10.62 25.49 -0.02
N VAL A 149 9.58 26.32 0.05
CA VAL A 149 8.74 26.44 1.25
C VAL A 149 7.36 25.80 1.14
N ASP A 150 6.85 25.51 -0.05
CA ASP A 150 5.42 25.19 -0.25
C ASP A 150 4.96 23.93 0.50
N ASP A 151 5.83 22.93 0.52
CA ASP A 151 5.45 21.55 0.80
C ASP A 151 6.11 20.99 2.07
N ILE A 152 6.93 21.82 2.71
CA ILE A 152 7.76 21.45 3.86
C ILE A 152 7.57 22.47 4.98
N PHE A 153 7.59 23.76 4.65
CA PHE A 153 7.45 24.84 5.62
C PHE A 153 5.98 25.26 5.75
N LEU A 154 5.27 25.22 4.64
CA LEU A 154 3.87 25.61 4.52
C LEU A 154 2.95 24.39 4.37
N LEU A 155 3.34 23.24 4.93
CA LEU A 155 2.58 21.97 4.93
C LEU A 155 1.09 22.19 5.24
N GLU A 156 0.32 22.53 4.22
CA GLU A 156 -1.11 22.33 4.14
C GLU A 156 -1.23 20.88 3.69
N ILE A 157 -1.32 19.99 4.68
CA ILE A 157 -1.87 18.66 4.46
C ILE A 157 -3.32 18.92 4.05
N ALA A 158 -3.53 19.10 2.74
CA ALA A 158 -4.83 19.30 2.15
C ALA A 158 -5.58 17.97 2.25
N TYR A 159 -6.30 17.83 3.35
CA TYR A 159 -7.33 16.82 3.52
C TYR A 159 -8.56 17.29 2.76
N ASN A 160 -8.75 16.82 1.53
CA ASN A 160 -9.98 17.10 0.81
C ASN A 160 -11.02 16.01 1.10
N GLY A 161 -11.79 16.24 2.15
CA GLY A 161 -12.91 15.39 2.56
C GLY A 161 -13.82 16.12 3.52
N SER A 162 -14.41 17.24 3.07
CA SER A 162 -15.62 17.87 3.61
C SER A 162 -15.82 17.76 5.13
N SER A 163 -15.13 18.59 5.89
CA SER A 163 -15.67 19.30 7.06
C SER A 163 -14.50 20.03 7.71
N ALA A 164 -14.74 21.23 8.23
CA ALA A 164 -13.90 21.74 9.31
C ALA A 164 -13.97 20.71 10.44
N LEU A 165 -12.98 19.83 10.54
CA LEU A 165 -12.97 18.73 11.49
C LEU A 165 -11.59 18.67 12.12
N HIS A 166 -11.62 18.78 13.45
CA HIS A 166 -10.54 18.62 14.41
C HIS A 166 -9.25 18.00 13.85
N TRP A 167 -8.15 18.75 13.94
CA TRP A 167 -6.80 18.20 13.84
C TRP A 167 -6.69 16.95 14.69
N SER A 168 -6.24 15.84 14.11
CA SER A 168 -5.83 14.71 14.94
C SER A 168 -4.51 15.07 15.64
N ASN A 169 -4.32 14.63 16.88
CA ASN A 169 -3.06 14.85 17.60
C ASN A 169 -1.85 14.24 16.84
N GLU A 170 -2.10 13.22 16.01
CA GLU A 170 -1.08 12.56 15.19
C GLU A 170 -0.56 13.46 14.06
N ASP A 171 -1.45 14.22 13.40
CA ASP A 171 -1.09 15.17 12.35
C ASP A 171 -0.26 16.34 12.89
N GLU A 172 -0.62 16.81 14.09
CA GLU A 172 0.13 17.87 14.76
C GLU A 172 1.53 17.38 15.16
N ASN A 173 1.66 16.19 15.74
CA ASN A 173 2.96 15.62 16.09
C ASN A 173 3.86 15.42 14.86
N MET A 174 3.31 14.92 13.75
CA MET A 174 4.07 14.77 12.51
C MET A 174 4.58 16.11 11.98
N ARG A 175 3.73 17.14 11.97
CA ARG A 175 4.13 18.50 11.58
C ARG A 175 5.27 19.02 12.45
N HIS A 176 5.19 18.82 13.77
CA HIS A 176 6.25 19.20 14.70
C HIS A 176 7.57 18.47 14.39
N LEU A 177 7.53 17.17 14.10
CA LEU A 177 8.73 16.39 13.76
C LEU A 177 9.34 16.82 12.42
N VAL A 178 8.53 17.05 11.39
CA VAL A 178 9.00 17.60 10.10
C VAL A 178 9.65 18.96 10.31
N HIS A 179 8.96 19.85 11.05
CA HIS A 179 9.47 21.17 11.39
C HIS A 179 10.84 21.07 12.10
N MET A 180 10.95 20.22 13.13
CA MET A 180 12.23 20.02 13.83
C MET A 180 13.35 19.55 12.89
N ILE A 181 13.08 18.60 12.00
CA ILE A 181 14.08 18.06 11.08
C ILE A 181 14.57 19.14 10.10
N VAL A 182 13.66 19.95 9.57
CA VAL A 182 13.97 20.94 8.53
C VAL A 182 14.56 22.21 9.13
N SER A 183 14.03 22.69 10.26
CA SER A 183 14.61 23.81 11.02
C SER A 183 16.06 23.53 11.40
N ARG A 184 16.39 22.28 11.76
CA ARG A 184 17.77 21.86 12.04
C ARG A 184 18.71 22.10 10.86
N LEU A 185 18.27 21.79 9.64
CA LEU A 185 19.04 22.07 8.42
C LEU A 185 19.23 23.58 8.25
N LEU A 186 18.13 24.34 8.33
CA LEU A 186 18.16 25.80 8.14
C LEU A 186 19.13 26.48 9.12
N ILE A 187 19.05 26.14 10.41
CA ILE A 187 19.91 26.69 11.46
C ILE A 187 21.38 26.38 11.18
N LYS A 188 21.71 25.15 10.75
CA LYS A 188 23.09 24.78 10.41
C LYS A 188 23.63 25.56 9.21
N LEU A 189 22.79 25.77 8.18
CA LEU A 189 23.18 26.56 7.01
C LEU A 189 23.47 28.01 7.40
N GLN A 190 22.58 28.62 8.17
CA GLN A 190 22.74 30.00 8.67
C GLN A 190 23.97 30.14 9.58
N ALA A 191 24.17 29.20 10.51
CA ALA A 191 25.34 29.18 11.40
C ALA A 191 26.67 29.02 10.64
N SER A 192 26.62 28.47 9.43
CA SER A 192 27.77 28.34 8.51
C SER A 192 27.86 29.49 7.51
N SER A 193 27.17 30.61 7.78
CA SER A 193 27.18 31.85 6.99
C SER A 193 26.65 31.72 5.56
N TRP A 194 25.85 30.69 5.26
CA TRP A 194 25.18 30.60 3.96
C TRP A 194 24.01 31.60 3.87
N SER A 195 23.92 32.32 2.76
CA SER A 195 22.73 33.10 2.42
C SER A 195 21.61 32.16 1.97
N VAL A 196 20.61 31.92 2.83
CA VAL A 196 19.47 31.06 2.49
C VAL A 196 18.31 31.91 1.99
N SER A 197 17.95 31.74 0.72
CA SER A 197 16.78 32.37 0.11
C SER A 197 15.65 31.35 -0.03
N PHE A 198 14.46 31.77 0.37
CA PHE A 198 13.25 30.99 0.17
C PHE A 198 12.64 31.28 -1.19
N PHE A 199 12.01 30.26 -1.79
CA PHE A 199 11.16 30.43 -2.96
C PHE A 199 9.88 29.63 -2.82
N THR A 200 8.81 30.13 -3.45
CA THR A 200 7.46 29.55 -3.42
C THR A 200 6.78 29.74 -4.76
N ARG A 201 5.90 28.80 -5.12
CA ARG A 201 5.01 28.91 -6.28
C ARG A 201 3.80 29.82 -6.01
N ARG A 202 3.63 30.32 -4.77
CA ARG A 202 2.56 31.26 -4.42
C ARG A 202 2.75 32.61 -5.11
N SER A 203 1.63 33.22 -5.50
CA SER A 203 1.61 34.58 -6.03
C SER A 203 2.12 35.60 -5.02
N MET A 204 2.81 36.62 -5.49
CA MET A 204 3.24 37.80 -4.73
C MET A 204 2.06 38.54 -4.08
N ARG A 205 0.83 38.38 -4.59
CA ARG A 205 -0.40 38.88 -3.94
C ARG A 205 -0.58 38.31 -2.53
N ASN A 206 -0.10 37.09 -2.30
CA ASN A 206 -0.16 36.39 -1.02
C ASN A 206 1.09 36.62 -0.15
N LYS A 207 1.93 37.62 -0.47
CA LYS A 207 3.20 37.86 0.24
C LYS A 207 3.02 37.99 1.74
N ASN A 208 2.12 38.86 2.20
CA ASN A 208 1.93 39.12 3.63
C ASN A 208 1.44 37.87 4.37
N ALA A 209 0.49 37.13 3.77
CA ALA A 209 0.01 35.87 4.34
C ALA A 209 1.12 34.82 4.41
N THR A 210 1.93 34.71 3.35
CA THR A 210 3.05 33.75 3.29
C THR A 210 4.12 34.07 4.32
N ILE A 211 4.50 35.35 4.46
CA ILE A 211 5.44 35.81 5.49
C ILE A 211 4.88 35.51 6.88
N ALA A 212 3.62 35.84 7.14
CA ALA A 212 2.98 35.55 8.42
C ALA A 212 2.99 34.05 8.73
N SER A 213 2.69 33.18 7.75
CA SER A 213 2.76 31.73 7.92
C SER A 213 4.18 31.26 8.25
N LEU A 214 5.20 31.73 7.51
CA LEU A 214 6.60 31.37 7.76
C LEU A 214 7.05 31.82 9.15
N THR A 215 6.78 33.07 9.53
CA THR A 215 7.11 33.61 10.86
C THR A 215 6.39 32.85 11.96
N SER A 216 5.09 32.57 11.80
CA SER A 216 4.31 31.81 12.79
C SER A 216 4.80 30.38 12.96
N ALA A 217 5.36 29.79 11.89
CA ALA A 217 5.99 28.48 11.91
C ALA A 217 7.43 28.51 12.45
N GLY A 218 7.94 29.64 12.96
CA GLY A 218 9.26 29.73 13.56
C GLY A 218 10.42 29.96 12.57
N TYR A 219 10.10 30.23 11.29
CA TYR A 219 11.09 30.60 10.29
C TYR A 219 11.07 32.13 10.18
N GLY A 220 12.15 32.82 10.55
CA GLY A 220 12.18 34.30 10.53
C GLY A 220 13.39 34.91 9.81
N GLU A 221 14.47 34.15 9.65
CA GLU A 221 15.78 34.67 9.24
C GLU A 221 16.17 34.16 7.84
N TRP A 222 15.46 34.57 6.79
CA TRP A 222 15.85 34.28 5.40
C TRP A 222 16.44 35.50 4.71
N PHE A 223 17.35 35.28 3.76
CA PHE A 223 17.98 36.36 2.98
C PHE A 223 16.98 37.06 2.06
N SER A 224 16.17 36.28 1.34
CA SER A 224 15.12 36.80 0.47
C SER A 224 13.99 35.78 0.31
N LEU A 225 12.78 36.26 0.04
CA LEU A 225 11.64 35.42 -0.36
C LEU A 225 11.29 35.71 -1.82
N ILE A 226 11.44 34.70 -2.68
CA ILE A 226 11.16 34.75 -4.11
C ILE A 226 9.75 34.19 -4.32
N MET A 227 8.88 34.97 -4.97
CA MET A 227 7.48 34.61 -5.21
C MET A 227 7.13 34.84 -6.68
N ARG A 228 6.03 34.24 -7.14
CA ARG A 228 5.56 34.44 -8.51
C ARG A 228 4.93 35.81 -8.70
N SER A 229 5.34 36.54 -9.73
CA SER A 229 4.57 37.69 -10.21
C SER A 229 3.32 37.23 -10.95
N ASP A 230 2.42 38.18 -11.23
CA ASP A 230 1.12 37.85 -11.84
C ASP A 230 1.24 37.31 -13.27
N ASP A 231 2.25 37.77 -14.02
CA ASP A 231 2.59 37.29 -15.36
C ASP A 231 3.22 35.88 -15.34
N GLU A 232 3.94 35.53 -14.26
CA GLU A 232 4.56 34.21 -14.10
C GLU A 232 3.58 33.13 -13.65
N LEU A 233 2.36 33.48 -13.23
CA LEU A 233 1.34 32.51 -12.83
C LEU A 233 0.89 31.60 -13.98
N LEU A 234 1.05 32.07 -15.23
CA LEU A 234 0.72 31.30 -16.43
C LEU A 234 1.86 30.37 -16.89
N MET A 235 3.06 30.50 -16.31
CA MET A 235 4.22 29.67 -16.65
C MET A 235 4.14 28.33 -15.93
N GLU A 236 4.84 27.32 -16.46
CA GLU A 236 5.05 26.08 -15.72
C GLU A 236 5.94 26.32 -14.50
N ASN A 237 5.75 25.53 -13.43
CA ASN A 237 6.48 25.74 -12.17
C ASN A 237 8.00 25.67 -12.37
N TRP A 238 8.48 24.69 -13.15
CA TRP A 238 9.91 24.53 -13.41
C TRP A 238 10.49 25.70 -14.22
N GLU A 239 9.73 26.24 -15.18
CA GLU A 239 10.15 27.39 -16.01
C GLU A 239 10.34 28.64 -15.16
N TYR A 240 9.35 28.94 -14.31
CA TYR A 240 9.42 30.04 -13.35
C TYR A 240 10.65 29.93 -12.44
N ILE A 241 10.84 28.79 -11.78
CA ILE A 241 11.92 28.61 -10.81
C ILE A 241 13.27 28.72 -11.54
N SER A 242 13.39 28.08 -12.71
CA SER A 242 14.58 28.16 -13.56
C SER A 242 14.88 29.60 -14.01
N GLY A 243 13.86 30.36 -14.41
CA GLY A 243 13.99 31.77 -14.77
C GLY A 243 14.51 32.62 -13.60
N ARG A 244 13.98 32.41 -12.39
CA ARG A 244 14.45 33.10 -11.18
C ARG A 244 15.89 32.75 -10.81
N ARG A 245 16.31 31.49 -11.00
CA ARG A 245 17.72 31.09 -10.85
C ARG A 245 18.63 31.81 -11.85
N MET A 246 18.17 31.96 -13.08
CA MET A 246 18.90 32.70 -14.11
C MET A 246 19.04 34.18 -13.74
N GLN A 247 17.94 34.80 -13.30
CA GLN A 247 17.94 36.20 -12.86
C GLN A 247 18.90 36.44 -11.69
N LEU A 248 18.93 35.56 -10.69
CA LEU A 248 19.88 35.65 -9.57
C LEU A 248 21.33 35.58 -10.06
N ARG A 249 21.63 34.65 -10.97
CA ARG A 249 22.96 34.53 -11.55
C ARG A 249 23.36 35.80 -12.31
N ASP A 250 22.44 36.38 -13.08
CA ASP A 250 22.69 37.60 -13.85
C ASP A 250 22.87 38.82 -12.93
N GLN A 251 22.33 38.77 -11.71
CA GLN A 251 22.59 39.75 -10.64
C GLN A 251 23.92 39.51 -9.91
N GLY A 252 24.68 38.47 -10.26
CA GLY A 252 25.98 38.15 -9.68
C GLY A 252 25.95 37.12 -8.54
N PHE A 253 24.78 36.58 -8.19
CA PHE A 253 24.69 35.51 -7.20
C PHE A 253 25.21 34.18 -7.75
N ARG A 254 25.77 33.37 -6.86
CA ARG A 254 26.21 32.00 -7.14
C ARG A 254 25.29 31.05 -6.41
N ILE A 255 24.49 30.31 -7.17
CA ILE A 255 23.58 29.31 -6.62
C ILE A 255 24.42 28.10 -6.20
N ALA A 256 24.58 27.91 -4.89
CA ALA A 256 25.38 26.82 -4.35
C ALA A 256 24.60 25.48 -4.35
N SER A 257 23.30 25.55 -4.07
CA SER A 257 22.40 24.41 -4.03
C SER A 257 20.94 24.85 -4.14
N VAL A 258 20.10 23.98 -4.69
CA VAL A 258 18.65 24.02 -4.57
C VAL A 258 18.19 22.87 -3.68
N ILE A 259 17.28 23.15 -2.75
CA ILE A 259 16.70 22.19 -1.81
C ILE A 259 15.19 22.27 -1.96
N SER A 260 14.55 21.17 -2.35
CA SER A 260 13.10 21.12 -2.57
C SER A 260 12.55 19.73 -2.36
N SER A 261 11.27 19.63 -1.98
CA SER A 261 10.47 18.40 -1.96
C SER A 261 9.93 18.00 -3.33
N ARG A 262 10.01 18.87 -4.34
CA ARG A 262 9.47 18.64 -5.69
C ARG A 262 10.58 18.63 -6.73
N MET A 263 10.37 17.86 -7.79
CA MET A 263 11.34 17.73 -8.87
C MET A 263 11.35 18.92 -9.83
N ASP A 264 10.26 19.68 -9.94
CA ASP A 264 10.18 20.89 -10.78
C ASP A 264 11.24 21.94 -10.43
N ALA A 265 11.56 22.10 -9.14
CA ALA A 265 12.62 22.99 -8.67
C ALA A 265 14.03 22.53 -9.04
N LEU A 266 14.19 21.24 -9.36
CA LEU A 266 15.47 20.59 -9.66
C LEU A 266 15.72 20.40 -11.16
N GLN A 267 14.88 21.02 -12.00
CA GLN A 267 14.98 20.98 -13.46
C GLN A 267 15.48 22.30 -14.04
N GLY A 268 16.08 22.26 -15.23
CA GLY A 268 16.53 23.44 -15.96
C GLY A 268 17.94 23.92 -15.58
N PRO A 269 18.43 25.00 -16.21
CA PRO A 269 19.76 25.55 -15.97
C PRO A 269 19.93 26.19 -14.59
N CYS A 270 21.16 26.61 -14.29
CA CYS A 270 21.51 27.38 -13.08
C CYS A 270 21.25 26.63 -11.76
N LEU A 271 21.39 25.32 -11.79
CA LEU A 271 21.40 24.51 -10.57
C LEU A 271 22.71 24.70 -9.80
N GLY A 272 22.66 24.39 -8.51
CA GLY A 272 23.87 24.33 -7.69
C GLY A 272 24.73 23.11 -8.02
N LYS A 273 25.96 23.09 -7.50
CA LYS A 273 26.91 21.99 -7.69
C LYS A 273 26.34 20.64 -7.22
N ARG A 274 25.52 20.66 -6.18
CA ARG A 274 24.69 19.55 -5.72
C ARG A 274 23.37 20.12 -5.23
N ASN A 275 22.28 19.39 -5.49
CA ASN A 275 20.93 19.77 -5.11
C ASN A 275 20.30 18.62 -4.34
N PHE A 276 19.29 18.91 -3.52
CA PHE A 276 18.71 17.93 -2.60
C PHE A 276 17.20 17.86 -2.76
N LYS A 277 16.71 16.66 -3.11
CA LYS A 277 15.30 16.30 -3.14
C LYS A 277 14.88 15.78 -1.77
N LEU A 278 14.19 16.62 -0.99
CA LEU A 278 13.62 16.23 0.30
C LEU A 278 12.44 15.26 0.09
N ALA A 279 12.28 14.32 1.02
CA ALA A 279 11.11 13.44 1.04
C ALA A 279 9.84 14.28 1.24
N SER A 280 8.75 13.90 0.60
CA SER A 280 7.49 14.66 0.61
C SER A 280 6.30 13.74 0.84
N PRO A 281 5.31 14.15 1.65
CA PRO A 281 4.07 13.40 1.81
C PRO A 281 3.01 13.80 0.77
N ILE A 282 3.35 14.51 -0.31
CA ILE A 282 2.35 15.19 -1.16
C ILE A 282 1.77 14.32 -2.27
N TYR A 283 2.49 13.32 -2.76
CA TYR A 283 2.02 12.35 -3.76
C TYR A 283 0.87 11.43 -3.26
N TYR A 284 0.31 11.79 -2.13
CA TYR A 284 -0.33 10.92 -1.18
C TYR A 284 -1.54 11.59 -0.52
N LYS A 285 -1.91 12.79 -1.00
CA LYS A 285 -3.16 13.48 -0.62
C LYS A 285 -4.33 12.70 -1.25
N VAL A 286 -5.03 11.88 -0.45
CA VAL A 286 -6.20 11.09 -0.88
C VAL A 286 -7.39 11.34 0.04
#